data_AF-A0AAE6Y5S5-F1
#
_entry.id   AF-A0AAE6Y5S5-F1
#
_cell.length_a   1.000
_cell.length_b   1.000
_cell.length_c   1.000
_cell.angle_alpha   90.00
_cell.angle_beta   90.00
_cell.angle_gamma   90.00
#
_symmetry.space_group_name_H-M   'P 1'
#
loop_
_entity.id
_entity.type
_entity.pdbx_description
1 polymer ?
#
loop_
_entity_poly.entity_id
_entity_poly.type
_entity_poly.pdbx_seq_one_letter_code
_entity_poly.pdbx_strand_id
1 'polypeptide(L)'
;MTRLPLQAVLFDMDGTLVDTERLWWEAVEQVAGRTLTEADRPDVLGRAVEHTADWLAAATGAPAAGLARALHREFADRVRTGIAPRPGALALLDALAREGIPTALVTASPRAVADTVLAALGTHRFAVSVTADDTGRTKPAPDPYLAACRALGVDPAACVAVEDTETGVASAEAAGCAVLAVPSLAPVPAAPGRTLRTSLEGVTVADLRALLPHRLRVMTWNLWYGGTKVRDHRAKQLKAITETDVDVVGLQETNGTAARELADALGWYVHEAGENLGVISRFPVTARLGDPDVGFYGAAGARVRIAEGVEADIWTAHLHYTPYGPYEAAFDALPAAGLVAHEEVRLAQLRDALERIGDSGPAGPVVLVGDFNCPSHLDRTDAPWPVTKAAEAAGFADSYREAHPDPVRDPGHTWSPVHAEHEDGSGRPEPQDRIDYVLHRGGLRVLDSRTYVRGTPRPWPDVEDNAWPSDHAAVITTFVVTEK
;
A
#
# COMPACT_ATOMS: atom_id res chain seq x y z
N MET A 1 -15.07 2.08 6.95
CA MET A 1 -14.38 2.55 5.73
C MET A 1 -12.93 2.12 5.81
N THR A 2 -12.43 1.37 4.83
CA THR A 2 -11.12 0.70 4.90
C THR A 2 -9.99 1.62 4.43
N ARG A 3 -9.82 2.80 5.04
CA ARG A 3 -8.57 3.54 4.84
C ARG A 3 -7.42 2.80 5.52
N LEU A 4 -6.17 3.07 5.12
CA LEU A 4 -5.03 2.63 5.90
C LEU A 4 -5.11 3.19 7.33
N PRO A 5 -4.64 2.43 8.34
CA PRO A 5 -4.52 2.98 9.69
C PRO A 5 -3.45 4.09 9.69
N LEU A 6 -3.72 5.19 10.41
CA LEU A 6 -2.73 6.25 10.60
C LEU A 6 -1.63 5.76 11.54
N GLN A 7 -0.46 5.48 10.97
CA GLN A 7 0.70 4.96 11.70
C GLN A 7 1.56 6.08 12.29
N ALA A 8 1.71 7.21 11.60
CA ALA A 8 2.46 8.37 12.10
C ALA A 8 2.05 9.68 11.43
N VAL A 9 2.42 10.80 12.06
CA VAL A 9 2.33 12.13 11.46
C VAL A 9 3.71 12.78 11.42
N LEU A 10 4.11 13.24 10.24
CA LEU A 10 5.44 13.76 9.95
C LEU A 10 5.31 15.28 9.72
N PHE A 11 5.77 16.09 10.66
CA PHE A 11 5.63 17.54 10.58
C PHE A 11 6.90 18.17 10.04
N ASP A 12 6.75 19.05 9.06
CA ASP A 12 7.73 20.10 8.83
C ASP A 12 7.80 21.08 10.03
N MET A 13 8.90 21.82 10.12
CA MET A 13 9.17 22.74 11.21
C MET A 13 8.80 24.19 10.87
N ASP A 14 9.46 24.75 9.86
CA ASP A 14 9.53 26.17 9.57
C ASP A 14 8.28 26.60 8.78
N GLY A 15 7.47 27.51 9.31
CA GLY A 15 6.19 27.88 8.69
C GLY A 15 5.05 26.88 8.95
N THR A 16 5.37 25.63 9.26
CA THR A 16 4.42 24.56 9.61
C THR A 16 4.08 24.50 11.10
N LEU A 17 5.07 24.24 11.97
CA LEU A 17 4.89 24.13 13.42
C LEU A 17 5.19 25.43 14.15
N VAL A 18 6.16 26.20 13.64
CA VAL A 18 6.61 27.46 14.23
C VAL A 18 6.77 28.52 13.16
N ASP A 19 6.49 29.77 13.52
CA ASP A 19 6.73 30.92 12.63
C ASP A 19 8.17 31.42 12.75
N THR A 20 9.11 30.64 12.21
CA THR A 20 10.54 31.01 12.14
C THR A 20 10.84 31.99 11.01
N GLU A 21 10.00 32.04 9.97
CA GLU A 21 10.14 32.98 8.87
C GLU A 21 9.97 34.43 9.34
N ARG A 22 9.03 34.72 10.24
CA ARG A 22 8.94 36.03 10.89
C ARG A 22 10.19 36.37 11.68
N LEU A 23 10.75 35.41 12.42
CA LEU A 23 11.98 35.63 13.19
C LEU A 23 13.19 35.89 12.29
N TRP A 24 13.25 35.22 11.14
CA TRP A 24 14.26 35.46 10.11
C TRP A 24 14.12 36.84 9.49
N TRP A 25 12.90 37.24 9.13
CA TRP A 25 12.61 38.57 8.59
C TRP A 25 13.07 39.67 9.54
N GLU A 26 12.68 39.58 10.82
CA GLU A 26 13.07 40.56 11.83
C GLU A 26 14.59 40.54 12.11
N ALA A 27 15.26 39.38 11.97
CA ALA A 27 16.72 39.29 12.08
C ALA A 27 17.41 40.04 10.93
N VAL A 28 16.89 39.88 9.71
CA VAL A 28 17.42 40.59 8.53
C VAL A 28 17.17 42.09 8.65
N GLU A 29 16.00 42.53 9.13
CA GLU A 29 15.72 43.95 9.41
C GLU A 29 16.74 44.54 10.40
N GLN A 30 17.03 43.81 11.48
CA GLN A 30 17.99 44.23 12.49
C GLN A 30 19.40 44.36 11.92
N VAL A 31 19.85 43.39 11.11
CA VAL A 31 21.18 43.42 10.48
C VAL A 31 21.26 44.46 9.35
N ALA A 32 20.17 44.66 8.60
CA ALA A 32 20.07 45.67 7.56
C ALA A 32 19.99 47.10 8.13
N GLY A 33 19.57 47.25 9.38
CA GLY A 33 19.35 48.55 10.02
C GLY A 33 18.16 49.31 9.42
N ARG A 34 17.24 48.62 8.75
CA ARG A 34 16.04 49.19 8.14
C ARG A 34 14.89 48.19 8.15
N THR A 35 13.66 48.69 8.10
CA THR A 35 12.47 47.89 7.81
C THR A 35 12.55 47.35 6.38
N LEU A 36 12.20 46.08 6.21
CA LEU A 36 12.09 45.43 4.92
C LEU A 36 10.70 45.65 4.33
N THR A 37 10.60 45.54 3.01
CA THR A 37 9.36 45.69 2.25
C THR A 37 9.11 44.46 1.39
N GLU A 38 7.92 44.35 0.79
CA GLU A 38 7.59 43.23 -0.11
C GLU A 38 8.60 43.07 -1.27
N ALA A 39 9.26 44.15 -1.68
CA ALA A 39 10.28 44.11 -2.72
C ALA A 39 11.55 43.34 -2.30
N ASP A 40 11.82 43.24 -1.00
CA ASP A 40 12.99 42.54 -0.45
C ASP A 40 12.76 41.02 -0.31
N ARG A 41 11.48 40.60 -0.33
CA ARG A 41 11.05 39.23 -0.08
C ARG A 41 11.77 38.17 -0.92
N PRO A 42 12.00 38.35 -2.24
CA PRO A 42 12.67 37.33 -3.07
C PRO A 42 14.13 37.04 -2.69
N ASP A 43 14.77 37.95 -1.95
CA ASP A 43 16.17 37.86 -1.52
C ASP A 43 16.31 37.49 -0.03
N VAL A 44 15.22 37.56 0.72
CA VAL A 44 15.19 37.29 2.16
C VAL A 44 14.55 35.94 2.48
N LEU A 45 13.40 35.62 1.89
CA LEU A 45 12.63 34.43 2.25
C LEU A 45 12.91 33.27 1.28
N GLY A 46 13.04 32.05 1.81
CA GLY A 46 13.35 30.85 1.03
C GLY A 46 14.76 30.83 0.42
N ARG A 47 15.70 31.61 0.96
CA ARG A 47 17.09 31.72 0.52
C ARG A 47 18.06 31.21 1.58
N ALA A 48 19.23 30.75 1.13
CA ALA A 48 20.33 30.46 2.04
C ALA A 48 20.82 31.76 2.71
N VAL A 49 21.33 31.66 3.93
CA VAL A 49 21.83 32.82 4.69
C VAL A 49 22.90 33.59 3.91
N GLU A 50 23.73 32.87 3.17
CA GLU A 50 24.80 33.42 2.32
C GLU A 50 24.23 34.30 1.20
N HIS A 51 23.13 33.88 0.56
CA HIS A 51 22.46 34.69 -0.47
C HIS A 51 21.95 36.00 0.12
N THR A 52 21.25 35.94 1.25
CA THR A 52 20.75 37.15 1.92
C THR A 52 21.91 38.04 2.41
N ALA A 53 23.02 37.45 2.86
CA ALA A 53 24.21 38.20 3.24
C ALA A 53 24.88 38.90 2.05
N ASP A 54 24.96 38.26 0.88
CA ASP A 54 25.49 38.85 -0.35
C ASP A 54 24.58 39.98 -0.86
N TRP A 55 23.27 39.80 -0.78
CA TRP A 55 22.28 40.83 -1.10
C TRP A 55 22.42 42.06 -0.19
N LEU A 56 22.54 41.85 1.13
CA LEU A 56 22.82 42.94 2.08
C LEU A 56 24.18 43.59 1.83
N ALA A 57 25.20 42.82 1.46
CA ALA A 57 26.53 43.32 1.13
C ALA A 57 26.48 44.25 -0.09
N ALA A 58 25.72 43.88 -1.12
CA ALA A 58 25.51 44.71 -2.30
C ALA A 58 24.80 46.03 -1.98
N ALA A 59 23.87 46.02 -1.03
CA ALA A 59 23.14 47.22 -0.60
C ALA A 59 23.95 48.14 0.34
N THR A 60 24.82 47.58 1.18
CA THR A 60 25.48 48.31 2.28
C THR A 60 26.98 48.55 2.07
N GLY A 61 27.62 47.79 1.18
CA GLY A 61 29.07 47.76 1.00
C GLY A 61 29.84 47.00 2.09
N ALA A 62 29.15 46.38 3.05
CA ALA A 62 29.77 45.59 4.12
C ALA A 62 30.21 44.20 3.62
N PRO A 63 31.24 43.57 4.23
CA PRO A 63 31.67 42.23 3.83
C PRO A 63 30.59 41.16 4.09
N ALA A 64 30.20 40.41 3.07
CA ALA A 64 29.17 39.37 3.16
C ALA A 64 29.43 38.34 4.28
N ALA A 65 30.67 37.87 4.44
CA ALA A 65 31.03 36.94 5.51
C ALA A 65 30.83 37.53 6.94
N GLY A 66 30.92 38.86 7.09
CA GLY A 66 30.58 39.54 8.34
C GLY A 66 29.07 39.55 8.59
N LEU A 67 28.31 39.89 7.54
CA LEU A 67 26.84 39.93 7.56
C LEU A 67 26.24 38.54 7.78
N ALA A 68 26.73 37.49 7.12
CA ALA A 68 26.29 36.12 7.33
C ALA A 68 26.44 35.69 8.80
N ARG A 69 27.60 36.00 9.42
CA ARG A 69 27.80 35.73 10.86
C ARG A 69 26.87 36.54 11.76
N ALA A 70 26.56 37.79 11.39
CA ALA A 70 25.60 38.61 12.14
C ALA A 70 24.19 38.05 12.03
N LEU A 71 23.75 37.68 10.81
CA LEU A 71 22.46 37.05 10.52
C LEU A 71 22.29 35.74 11.29
N HIS A 72 23.28 34.84 11.24
CA HIS A 72 23.23 33.59 12.01
C HIS A 72 23.08 33.83 13.51
N ARG A 73 23.80 34.80 14.08
CA ARG A 73 23.68 35.13 15.51
C ARG A 73 22.32 35.71 15.86
N GLU A 74 21.89 36.74 15.13
CA GLU A 74 20.62 37.42 15.38
C GLU A 74 19.44 36.45 15.25
N PHE A 75 19.46 35.62 14.20
CA PHE A 75 18.43 34.60 14.00
C PHE A 75 18.43 33.57 15.12
N ALA A 76 19.59 33.02 15.49
CA ALA A 76 19.68 32.06 16.59
C ALA A 76 19.20 32.64 17.93
N ASP A 77 19.53 33.90 18.22
CA ASP A 77 19.09 34.58 19.43
C ASP A 77 17.56 34.73 19.45
N ARG A 78 16.96 35.14 18.33
CA ARG A 78 15.50 35.26 18.18
C ARG A 78 14.78 33.93 18.27
N VAL A 79 15.32 32.88 17.65
CA VAL A 79 14.75 31.52 17.79
C VAL A 79 14.72 31.11 19.25
N ARG A 80 15.79 31.34 20.03
CA ARG A 80 15.79 30.96 21.46
C ARG A 80 14.73 31.67 22.32
N THR A 81 14.34 32.90 21.98
CA THR A 81 13.43 33.71 22.82
C THR A 81 12.05 33.95 22.22
N GLY A 82 11.88 33.73 20.92
CA GLY A 82 10.74 34.21 20.14
C GLY A 82 9.98 33.14 19.38
N ILE A 83 10.27 31.85 19.58
CA ILE A 83 9.51 30.75 18.98
C ILE A 83 8.03 30.88 19.36
N ALA A 84 7.21 31.12 18.34
CA ALA A 84 5.76 31.12 18.45
C ALA A 84 5.22 29.91 17.67
N PRO A 85 4.54 28.97 18.34
CA PRO A 85 3.85 27.89 17.65
C PRO A 85 2.79 28.44 16.69
N ARG A 86 2.65 27.81 15.52
CA ARG A 86 1.60 28.13 14.56
C ARG A 86 0.22 27.81 15.18
N PRO A 87 -0.83 28.58 14.85
CA PRO A 87 -2.17 28.35 15.39
C PRO A 87 -2.62 26.90 15.19
N GLY A 88 -3.03 26.23 16.27
CA GLY A 88 -3.46 24.83 16.28
C GLY A 88 -2.35 23.78 16.38
N ALA A 89 -1.07 24.13 16.19
CA ALA A 89 0.04 23.17 16.17
C ALA A 89 0.14 22.35 17.47
N LEU A 90 0.20 23.01 18.63
CA LEU A 90 0.30 22.33 19.93
C LEU A 90 -0.94 21.48 20.22
N ALA A 91 -2.14 21.98 19.88
CA ALA A 91 -3.38 21.25 20.10
C ALA A 91 -3.43 19.95 19.27
N LEU A 92 -2.94 19.99 18.03
CA LEU A 92 -2.86 18.80 17.18
C LEU A 92 -1.80 17.81 17.68
N LEU A 93 -0.61 18.28 18.07
CA LEU A 93 0.43 17.42 18.65
C LEU A 93 -0.06 16.73 19.93
N ASP A 94 -0.74 17.46 20.81
CA ASP A 94 -1.32 16.91 22.05
C ASP A 94 -2.44 15.90 21.74
N ALA A 95 -3.22 16.12 20.67
CA ALA A 95 -4.24 15.17 20.24
C ALA A 95 -3.64 13.87 19.72
N LEU A 96 -2.57 13.94 18.93
CA LEU A 96 -1.84 12.77 18.43
C LEU A 96 -1.22 11.96 19.58
N ALA A 97 -0.60 12.65 20.54
CA ALA A 97 -0.03 12.01 21.72
C ALA A 97 -1.09 11.27 22.56
N ARG A 98 -2.27 11.87 22.76
CA ARG A 98 -3.39 11.21 23.47
C ARG A 98 -3.90 9.95 22.78
N GLU A 99 -3.82 9.89 21.45
CA GLU A 99 -4.20 8.71 20.67
C GLU A 99 -3.04 7.72 20.44
N GLY A 100 -1.87 7.99 21.00
CA GLY A 100 -0.68 7.14 20.86
C GLY A 100 -0.11 7.11 19.45
N ILE A 101 -0.40 8.12 18.63
CA ILE A 101 0.13 8.21 17.27
C ILE A 101 1.51 8.87 17.33
N PRO A 102 2.59 8.17 16.93
CA PRO A 102 3.93 8.73 16.94
C PRO A 102 4.03 9.90 15.94
N THR A 103 4.79 10.91 16.33
CA THR A 103 5.08 12.05 15.46
C THR A 103 6.58 12.17 15.20
N ALA A 104 6.94 12.65 14.01
CA ALA A 104 8.31 13.05 13.71
C ALA A 104 8.37 14.51 13.27
N LEU A 105 9.49 15.16 13.58
CA LEU A 105 9.88 16.42 12.96
C LEU A 105 10.74 16.11 11.72
N VAL A 106 10.48 16.74 10.58
CA VAL A 106 11.24 16.56 9.33
C VAL A 106 11.53 17.94 8.72
N THR A 107 12.75 18.43 8.87
CA THR A 107 13.13 19.80 8.47
C THR A 107 14.39 19.86 7.61
N ALA A 108 14.48 20.89 6.76
CA ALA A 108 15.71 21.24 6.05
C ALA A 108 16.64 22.15 6.88
N SER A 109 16.26 22.48 8.13
CA SER A 109 17.09 23.25 9.05
C SER A 109 18.20 22.38 9.69
N PRO A 110 19.35 22.97 10.08
CA PRO A 110 20.39 22.26 10.82
C PRO A 110 19.93 21.77 12.20
N ARG A 111 20.57 20.71 12.70
CA ARG A 111 20.29 20.06 13.99
C ARG A 111 20.16 21.05 15.15
N ALA A 112 21.11 21.97 15.28
CA ALA A 112 21.14 22.91 16.39
C ALA A 112 19.89 23.82 16.45
N VAL A 113 19.33 24.17 15.29
CA VAL A 113 18.10 24.97 15.21
C VAL A 113 16.90 24.11 15.55
N ALA A 114 16.81 22.91 14.96
CA ALA A 114 15.75 21.95 15.24
C ALA A 114 15.66 21.59 16.73
N ASP A 115 16.78 21.35 17.40
CA ASP A 115 16.82 21.01 18.83
C ASP A 115 16.29 22.15 19.70
N THR A 116 16.55 23.41 19.31
CA THR A 116 16.03 24.60 20.01
C THR A 116 14.50 24.68 19.85
N VAL A 117 13.99 24.42 18.65
CA VAL A 117 12.55 24.40 18.37
C VAL A 117 11.86 23.25 19.10
N LEU A 118 12.44 22.04 19.06
CA LEU A 118 11.93 20.88 19.79
C LEU A 118 11.87 21.14 21.30
N ALA A 119 12.88 21.80 21.87
CA ALA A 119 12.86 22.17 23.29
C ALA A 119 11.70 23.13 23.62
N ALA A 120 11.44 24.12 22.77
CA ALA A 120 10.33 25.06 22.94
C ALA A 120 8.95 24.42 22.75
N LEU A 121 8.82 23.52 21.77
CA LEU A 121 7.58 22.78 21.50
C LEU A 121 7.37 21.61 22.45
N GLY A 122 8.40 21.18 23.19
CA GLY A 122 8.39 20.02 24.06
C GLY A 122 8.83 18.74 23.33
N THR A 123 10.08 18.34 23.54
CA THR A 123 10.73 17.18 22.89
C THR A 123 9.95 15.87 23.04
N HIS A 124 9.26 15.67 24.16
CA HIS A 124 8.43 14.49 24.43
C HIS A 124 7.28 14.28 23.45
N ARG A 125 6.91 15.30 22.65
CA ARG A 125 5.87 15.18 21.63
C ARG A 125 6.34 14.45 20.38
N PHE A 126 7.65 14.36 20.17
CA PHE A 126 8.26 13.81 18.96
C PHE A 126 9.02 12.53 19.29
N ALA A 127 8.71 11.45 18.57
CA ALA A 127 9.42 10.19 18.70
C ALA A 127 10.75 10.23 17.94
N VAL A 128 10.80 10.96 16.82
CA VAL A 128 11.96 11.08 15.93
C VAL A 128 12.08 12.52 15.42
N SER A 129 13.29 12.97 15.12
CA SER A 129 13.53 14.19 14.36
C SER A 129 14.56 13.94 13.26
N VAL A 130 14.24 14.34 12.03
CA VAL A 130 15.11 14.30 10.87
C VAL A 130 15.41 15.73 10.41
N THR A 131 16.70 16.05 10.27
CA THR A 131 17.20 17.37 9.89
C THR A 131 18.04 17.30 8.62
N ALA A 132 18.49 18.45 8.11
CA ALA A 132 19.40 18.49 6.96
C ALA A 132 20.71 17.72 7.17
N ASP A 133 21.12 17.52 8.43
CA ASP A 133 22.37 16.83 8.78
C ASP A 133 22.24 15.29 8.72
N ASP A 134 21.02 14.75 8.68
CA ASP A 134 20.80 13.29 8.75
C ASP A 134 20.68 12.63 7.37
N THR A 135 20.48 13.42 6.31
CA THR A 135 20.22 12.91 4.96
C THR A 135 21.12 13.56 3.92
N GLY A 136 21.70 12.74 3.03
CA GLY A 136 22.56 13.24 1.97
C GLY A 136 21.85 14.10 0.92
N ARG A 137 20.52 13.98 0.78
CA ARG A 137 19.68 14.84 -0.06
C ARG A 137 18.52 15.38 0.76
N THR A 138 18.32 16.69 0.73
CA THR A 138 17.20 17.37 1.41
C THR A 138 15.99 17.56 0.49
N LYS A 139 14.91 18.14 1.01
CA LYS A 139 13.69 18.53 0.26
C LYS A 139 14.09 19.29 -1.01
N PRO A 140 13.57 18.94 -2.21
CA PRO A 140 12.39 18.12 -2.49
C PRO A 140 12.66 16.60 -2.64
N ALA A 141 13.88 16.12 -2.38
CA ALA A 141 14.13 14.68 -2.40
C ALA A 141 13.34 13.97 -1.28
N PRO A 142 12.85 12.73 -1.48
CA PRO A 142 12.03 12.02 -0.49
C PRO A 142 12.81 11.52 0.73
N ASP A 143 14.15 11.57 0.68
CA ASP A 143 15.07 10.98 1.64
C ASP A 143 14.76 11.35 3.11
N PRO A 144 14.43 12.62 3.47
CA PRO A 144 14.11 12.99 4.85
C PRO A 144 12.87 12.30 5.41
N TYR A 145 11.78 12.25 4.64
CA TYR A 145 10.55 11.58 5.05
C TYR A 145 10.72 10.07 5.12
N LEU A 146 11.40 9.47 4.14
CA LEU A 146 11.72 8.04 4.17
C LEU A 146 12.61 7.68 5.37
N ALA A 147 13.55 8.56 5.75
CA ALA A 147 14.37 8.37 6.94
C ALA A 147 13.53 8.41 8.23
N ALA A 148 12.59 9.34 8.34
CA ALA A 148 11.68 9.42 9.48
C ALA A 148 10.79 8.16 9.58
N CYS A 149 10.19 7.72 8.47
CA CYS A 149 9.39 6.49 8.44
C CYS A 149 10.20 5.25 8.83
N ARG A 150 11.45 5.12 8.34
CA ARG A 150 12.35 4.01 8.73
C ARG A 150 12.67 4.04 10.23
N ALA A 151 12.96 5.22 10.78
CA ALA A 151 13.28 5.36 12.20
C ALA A 151 12.08 5.04 13.11
N LEU A 152 10.86 5.30 12.64
CA LEU A 152 9.61 4.95 13.32
C LEU A 152 9.14 3.51 13.07
N GLY A 153 9.68 2.82 12.05
CA GLY A 153 9.23 1.49 11.67
C GLY A 153 7.83 1.47 11.04
N VAL A 154 7.47 2.51 10.29
CA VAL A 154 6.15 2.70 9.69
C VAL A 154 6.21 2.75 8.16
N ASP A 155 5.10 2.42 7.50
CA ASP A 155 4.95 2.54 6.05
C ASP A 155 4.60 4.00 5.70
N PRO A 156 5.37 4.67 4.80
CA PRO A 156 5.02 6.00 4.31
C PRO A 156 3.58 6.15 3.82
N ALA A 157 3.01 5.11 3.19
CA ALA A 157 1.62 5.11 2.70
C ALA A 157 0.58 5.24 3.81
N ALA A 158 0.95 4.88 5.03
CA ALA A 158 0.14 4.96 6.24
C ALA A 158 0.46 6.19 7.10
N CYS A 159 1.23 7.14 6.56
CA CYS A 159 1.63 8.36 7.22
C CYS A 159 1.01 9.61 6.57
N VAL A 160 0.80 10.64 7.38
CA VAL A 160 0.44 11.97 6.90
C VAL A 160 1.60 12.92 7.15
N ALA A 161 2.09 13.58 6.10
CA ALA A 161 3.01 14.70 6.22
C ALA A 161 2.23 16.02 6.30
N VAL A 162 2.69 16.92 7.17
CA VAL A 162 2.15 18.28 7.30
C VAL A 162 3.25 19.25 6.88
N GLU A 163 2.98 20.07 5.87
CA GLU A 163 3.96 20.91 5.18
C GLU A 163 3.38 22.25 4.79
N ASP A 164 4.21 23.27 4.63
CA ASP A 164 3.80 24.61 4.22
C ASP A 164 4.37 25.06 2.86
N THR A 165 5.40 24.38 2.35
CA THR A 165 6.11 24.73 1.10
C THR A 165 5.91 23.70 -0.01
N GLU A 166 5.99 24.14 -1.27
CA GLU A 166 5.91 23.23 -2.43
C GLU A 166 7.04 22.21 -2.47
N THR A 167 8.26 22.59 -2.07
CA THR A 167 9.41 21.69 -2.02
C THR A 167 9.25 20.61 -0.96
N GLY A 168 8.71 20.97 0.21
CA GLY A 168 8.42 20.02 1.27
C GLY A 168 7.27 19.07 0.95
N VAL A 169 6.19 19.62 0.39
CA VAL A 169 5.08 18.80 -0.13
C VAL A 169 5.55 17.81 -1.20
N ALA A 170 6.36 18.25 -2.17
CA ALA A 170 6.91 17.37 -3.19
C ALA A 170 7.80 16.26 -2.60
N SER A 171 8.57 16.56 -1.55
CA SER A 171 9.38 15.58 -0.82
C SER A 171 8.50 14.51 -0.15
N ALA A 172 7.43 14.91 0.53
CA ALA A 172 6.50 14.00 1.19
C ALA A 172 5.70 13.14 0.21
N GLU A 173 5.21 13.74 -0.88
CA GLU A 173 4.50 13.03 -1.96
C GLU A 173 5.43 11.98 -2.63
N ALA A 174 6.68 12.36 -2.93
CA ALA A 174 7.66 11.43 -3.50
C ALA A 174 8.06 10.31 -2.53
N ALA A 175 7.93 10.52 -1.22
CA ALA A 175 8.12 9.48 -0.21
C ALA A 175 6.90 8.53 -0.09
N GLY A 176 5.77 8.88 -0.71
CA GLY A 176 4.53 8.11 -0.68
C GLY A 176 3.59 8.45 0.49
N CYS A 177 3.81 9.57 1.19
CA CYS A 177 2.95 10.03 2.27
C CYS A 177 1.70 10.73 1.73
N ALA A 178 0.59 10.64 2.46
CA ALA A 178 -0.52 11.58 2.27
C ALA A 178 -0.09 12.97 2.78
N VAL A 179 -0.55 14.06 2.15
CA VAL A 179 -0.09 15.41 2.51
C VAL A 179 -1.23 16.34 2.90
N LEU A 180 -1.08 16.93 4.08
CA LEU A 180 -1.81 18.11 4.53
C LEU A 180 -0.91 19.34 4.34
N ALA A 181 -1.16 20.10 3.28
CA ALA A 181 -0.48 21.36 3.02
C ALA A 181 -1.16 22.51 3.77
N VAL A 182 -0.39 23.26 4.56
CA VAL A 182 -0.83 24.44 5.31
C VAL A 182 0.08 25.63 4.94
N PRO A 183 -0.15 26.26 3.77
CA PRO A 183 0.76 27.29 3.26
C PRO A 183 1.00 28.43 4.26
N SER A 184 2.27 28.80 4.44
CA SER A 184 2.67 29.94 5.27
C SER A 184 2.71 31.22 4.43
N LEU A 185 3.81 31.44 3.72
CA LEU A 185 4.06 32.66 2.98
C LEU A 185 3.80 32.50 1.48
N ALA A 186 4.30 31.43 0.87
CA ALA A 186 4.10 31.14 -0.54
C ALA A 186 2.87 30.24 -0.74
N PRO A 187 2.07 30.45 -1.80
CA PRO A 187 0.97 29.54 -2.10
C PRO A 187 1.52 28.17 -2.51
N VAL A 188 0.89 27.11 -2.01
CA VAL A 188 1.09 25.75 -2.53
C VAL A 188 -0.03 25.45 -3.52
N PRO A 189 0.28 25.08 -4.77
CA PRO A 189 -0.76 24.77 -5.75
C PRO A 189 -1.56 23.53 -5.33
N ALA A 190 -2.84 23.47 -5.70
CA ALA A 190 -3.63 22.27 -5.53
C ALA A 190 -3.13 21.17 -6.48
N ALA A 191 -3.13 19.93 -6.00
CA ALA A 191 -2.79 18.73 -6.78
C ALA A 191 -3.63 17.54 -6.30
N PRO A 192 -3.87 16.52 -7.14
CA PRO A 192 -4.49 15.27 -6.69
C PRO A 192 -3.72 14.66 -5.50
N GLY A 193 -4.43 14.17 -4.49
CA GLY A 193 -3.82 13.60 -3.28
C GLY A 193 -3.32 14.61 -2.24
N ARG A 194 -3.40 15.92 -2.53
CA ARG A 194 -2.99 17.00 -1.63
C ARG A 194 -4.20 17.70 -1.02
N THR A 195 -4.26 17.76 0.31
CA THR A 195 -5.29 18.54 1.01
C THR A 195 -4.73 19.87 1.49
N LEU A 196 -5.38 20.96 1.14
CA LEU A 196 -4.98 22.32 1.52
C LEU A 196 -5.82 22.83 2.71
N ARG A 197 -5.16 23.41 3.71
CA ARG A 197 -5.79 24.17 4.80
C ARG A 197 -5.07 25.49 4.97
N THR A 198 -5.74 26.48 5.54
CA THR A 198 -5.14 27.79 5.85
C THR A 198 -4.51 27.85 7.24
N SER A 199 -4.81 26.87 8.10
CA SER A 199 -4.33 26.80 9.49
C SER A 199 -4.45 25.36 10.01
N LEU A 200 -3.67 25.03 11.05
CA LEU A 200 -3.82 23.78 11.82
C LEU A 200 -4.96 23.87 12.84
N GLU A 201 -5.55 25.04 13.05
CA GLU A 201 -6.74 25.18 13.91
C GLU A 201 -7.90 24.33 13.40
N GLY A 202 -8.48 23.57 14.33
CA GLY A 202 -9.59 22.67 14.06
C GLY A 202 -9.22 21.45 13.20
N VAL A 203 -7.93 21.20 12.92
CA VAL A 203 -7.49 19.93 12.34
C VAL A 203 -7.54 18.86 13.44
N THR A 204 -8.21 17.75 13.15
CA THR A 204 -8.37 16.62 14.06
C THR A 204 -7.63 15.37 13.57
N VAL A 205 -7.39 14.41 14.45
CA VAL A 205 -6.84 13.09 14.06
C VAL A 205 -7.77 12.37 13.07
N ALA A 206 -9.09 12.58 13.18
CA ALA A 206 -10.05 12.04 12.23
C ALA A 206 -9.87 12.63 10.82
N ASP A 207 -9.59 13.94 10.71
CA ASP A 207 -9.28 14.58 9.43
C ASP A 207 -8.02 13.96 8.82
N LEU A 208 -6.96 13.77 9.63
CA LEU A 208 -5.72 13.14 9.14
C LEU A 208 -5.94 11.70 8.68
N ARG A 209 -6.72 10.90 9.40
CA ARG A 209 -7.12 9.55 8.97
C ARG A 209 -7.90 9.55 7.66
N ALA A 210 -8.69 10.60 7.41
CA ALA A 210 -9.45 10.74 6.17
C ALA A 210 -8.56 11.03 4.94
N LEU A 211 -7.32 11.49 5.14
CA LEU A 211 -6.35 11.73 4.07
C LEU A 211 -5.68 10.46 3.56
N LEU A 212 -5.66 9.40 4.38
CA LEU A 212 -4.97 8.17 4.02
C LEU A 212 -5.71 7.41 2.92
N PRO A 213 -5.00 6.77 1.99
CA PRO A 213 -5.64 6.12 0.86
C PRO A 213 -6.47 4.90 1.32
N HIS A 214 -7.38 4.49 0.44
CA HIS A 214 -8.17 3.28 0.65
C HIS A 214 -7.30 2.03 0.54
N ARG A 215 -7.62 1.05 1.36
CA ARG A 215 -7.02 -0.28 1.38
C ARG A 215 -8.06 -1.29 0.94
N LEU A 216 -7.61 -2.28 0.17
CA LEU A 216 -8.39 -3.43 -0.25
C LEU A 216 -7.59 -4.71 0.05
N ARG A 217 -8.12 -5.60 0.89
CA ARG A 217 -7.58 -6.95 1.09
C ARG A 217 -8.38 -7.98 0.32
N VAL A 218 -7.74 -8.63 -0.65
CA VAL A 218 -8.36 -9.66 -1.49
C VAL A 218 -7.75 -11.02 -1.19
N MET A 219 -8.60 -12.02 -1.03
CA MET A 219 -8.23 -13.43 -0.87
C MET A 219 -8.67 -14.23 -2.10
N THR A 220 -7.82 -15.15 -2.56
CA THR A 220 -8.23 -16.27 -3.40
C THR A 220 -8.30 -17.54 -2.57
N TRP A 221 -9.32 -18.36 -2.76
CA TRP A 221 -9.42 -19.62 -2.03
C TRP A 221 -10.23 -20.71 -2.76
N ASN A 222 -9.53 -21.76 -3.21
CA ASN A 222 -10.16 -23.03 -3.57
C ASN A 222 -10.63 -23.73 -2.30
N LEU A 223 -11.94 -24.01 -2.22
CA LEU A 223 -12.56 -24.56 -1.02
C LEU A 223 -12.49 -26.08 -0.93
N TRP A 224 -12.02 -26.81 -1.95
CA TRP A 224 -11.97 -28.27 -1.97
C TRP A 224 -13.36 -28.92 -1.80
N TYR A 225 -14.16 -28.91 -2.87
CA TYR A 225 -15.56 -29.35 -2.85
C TYR A 225 -16.36 -28.70 -1.71
N GLY A 226 -16.25 -27.38 -1.56
CA GLY A 226 -16.90 -26.59 -0.51
C GLY A 226 -16.31 -26.78 0.89
N GLY A 227 -15.25 -27.57 1.03
CA GLY A 227 -14.57 -27.93 2.28
C GLY A 227 -15.07 -29.25 2.87
N THR A 228 -15.89 -29.99 2.12
CA THR A 228 -16.68 -31.11 2.64
C THR A 228 -15.85 -32.30 3.14
N LYS A 229 -14.55 -32.34 2.84
CA LYS A 229 -13.61 -33.34 3.37
C LYS A 229 -13.24 -33.12 4.84
N VAL A 230 -13.51 -31.94 5.39
CA VAL A 230 -13.17 -31.57 6.77
C VAL A 230 -14.44 -31.35 7.60
N ARG A 231 -14.48 -31.93 8.80
CA ARG A 231 -15.61 -31.75 9.73
C ARG A 231 -15.70 -30.27 10.15
N ASP A 232 -16.92 -29.75 10.25
CA ASP A 232 -17.21 -28.36 10.61
C ASP A 232 -16.55 -27.32 9.68
N HIS A 233 -16.29 -27.69 8.42
CA HIS A 233 -15.59 -26.84 7.44
C HIS A 233 -16.16 -25.42 7.35
N ARG A 234 -17.48 -25.24 7.34
CA ARG A 234 -18.10 -23.90 7.26
C ARG A 234 -17.69 -23.00 8.42
N ALA A 235 -17.72 -23.51 9.65
CA ALA A 235 -17.26 -22.76 10.83
C ALA A 235 -15.77 -22.43 10.76
N LYS A 236 -14.95 -23.36 10.25
CA LYS A 236 -13.51 -23.16 10.05
C LYS A 236 -13.21 -22.13 8.95
N GLN A 237 -13.99 -22.12 7.86
CA GLN A 237 -13.91 -21.12 6.80
C GLN A 237 -14.27 -19.72 7.28
N LEU A 238 -15.40 -19.58 8.00
CA LEU A 238 -15.79 -18.31 8.62
C LEU A 238 -14.72 -17.78 9.57
N LYS A 239 -14.11 -18.68 10.36
CA LYS A 239 -13.01 -18.32 11.24
C LYS A 239 -11.78 -17.82 10.47
N ALA A 240 -11.37 -18.52 9.41
CA ALA A 240 -10.25 -18.11 8.56
C ALA A 240 -10.47 -16.73 7.92
N ILE A 241 -11.65 -16.49 7.35
CA ILE A 241 -12.01 -15.19 6.74
C ILE A 241 -12.00 -14.07 7.79
N THR A 242 -12.55 -14.35 8.98
CA THR A 242 -12.61 -13.35 10.07
C THR A 242 -11.23 -13.04 10.65
N GLU A 243 -10.40 -14.06 10.92
CA GLU A 243 -9.06 -13.91 11.52
C GLU A 243 -8.07 -13.20 10.58
N THR A 244 -8.28 -13.29 9.27
CA THR A 244 -7.41 -12.66 8.27
C THR A 244 -7.79 -11.22 7.93
N ASP A 245 -8.95 -10.75 8.42
CA ASP A 245 -9.51 -9.42 8.14
C ASP A 245 -9.43 -9.04 6.65
N VAL A 246 -9.85 -9.98 5.80
CA VAL A 246 -9.99 -9.74 4.36
C VAL A 246 -11.27 -8.97 4.07
N ASP A 247 -11.29 -8.26 2.95
CA ASP A 247 -12.42 -7.41 2.55
C ASP A 247 -13.24 -8.08 1.43
N VAL A 248 -12.58 -8.82 0.55
CA VAL A 248 -13.21 -9.57 -0.55
C VAL A 248 -12.53 -10.94 -0.69
N VAL A 249 -13.32 -11.99 -0.98
CA VAL A 249 -12.81 -13.34 -1.28
C VAL A 249 -13.35 -13.80 -2.63
N GLY A 250 -12.46 -14.16 -3.55
CA GLY A 250 -12.79 -14.96 -4.72
C GLY A 250 -12.63 -16.45 -4.39
N LEU A 251 -13.70 -17.19 -4.63
CA LEU A 251 -13.86 -18.59 -4.25
C LEU A 251 -13.90 -19.47 -5.50
N GLN A 252 -13.28 -20.65 -5.37
CA GLN A 252 -13.36 -21.76 -6.32
C GLN A 252 -13.83 -23.01 -5.57
N GLU A 253 -14.37 -23.98 -6.30
CA GLU A 253 -14.98 -25.22 -5.77
C GLU A 253 -16.03 -24.96 -4.69
N THR A 254 -16.93 -24.01 -4.94
CA THR A 254 -17.98 -23.65 -3.97
C THR A 254 -19.03 -24.75 -3.76
N ASN A 255 -19.05 -25.77 -4.62
CA ASN A 255 -19.98 -26.90 -4.55
C ASN A 255 -21.45 -26.43 -4.46
N GLY A 256 -21.79 -25.40 -5.25
CA GLY A 256 -23.11 -24.83 -5.43
C GLY A 256 -23.52 -23.78 -4.39
N THR A 257 -23.31 -24.02 -3.09
CA THR A 257 -23.90 -23.17 -2.03
C THR A 257 -22.89 -22.42 -1.17
N ALA A 258 -21.59 -22.75 -1.25
CA ALA A 258 -20.65 -22.27 -0.26
C ALA A 258 -20.46 -20.76 -0.22
N ALA A 259 -20.45 -20.11 -1.39
CA ALA A 259 -20.29 -18.67 -1.47
C ALA A 259 -21.44 -17.93 -0.77
N ARG A 260 -22.70 -18.29 -1.06
CA ARG A 260 -23.86 -17.71 -0.38
C ARG A 260 -23.91 -18.02 1.11
N GLU A 261 -23.65 -19.26 1.52
CA GLU A 261 -23.64 -19.62 2.94
C GLU A 261 -22.62 -18.82 3.76
N LEU A 262 -21.41 -18.61 3.20
CA LEU A 262 -20.39 -17.78 3.84
C LEU A 262 -20.82 -16.32 3.89
N ALA A 263 -21.34 -15.77 2.79
CA ALA A 263 -21.77 -14.39 2.72
C ALA A 263 -22.92 -14.09 3.70
N ASP A 264 -23.94 -14.95 3.75
CA ASP A 264 -25.08 -14.80 4.64
C ASP A 264 -24.64 -14.82 6.11
N ALA A 265 -23.74 -15.74 6.47
CA ALA A 265 -23.21 -15.85 7.83
C ALA A 265 -22.32 -14.65 8.24
N LEU A 266 -21.62 -14.03 7.28
CA LEU A 266 -20.78 -12.84 7.50
C LEU A 266 -21.58 -11.53 7.41
N GLY A 267 -22.81 -11.55 6.88
CA GLY A 267 -23.55 -10.35 6.49
C GLY A 267 -22.92 -9.61 5.32
N TRP A 268 -22.29 -10.33 4.39
CA TRP A 268 -21.57 -9.81 3.23
C TRP A 268 -22.41 -9.91 1.96
N TYR A 269 -21.99 -9.18 0.94
CA TYR A 269 -22.54 -9.26 -0.41
C TYR A 269 -21.96 -10.46 -1.14
N VAL A 270 -22.72 -11.04 -2.06
CA VAL A 270 -22.31 -12.20 -2.85
C VAL A 270 -22.70 -12.09 -4.32
N HIS A 271 -21.80 -12.54 -5.18
CA HIS A 271 -22.08 -12.94 -6.54
C HIS A 271 -21.64 -14.39 -6.74
N GLU A 272 -22.58 -15.26 -7.09
CA GLU A 272 -22.32 -16.65 -7.47
C GLU A 272 -22.39 -16.79 -9.00
N ALA A 273 -21.57 -17.68 -9.55
CA ALA A 273 -21.59 -18.06 -10.95
C ALA A 273 -21.34 -19.56 -11.10
N GLY A 274 -22.26 -20.24 -11.79
CA GLY A 274 -22.29 -21.69 -11.90
C GLY A 274 -22.37 -22.39 -10.53
N GLU A 275 -21.88 -23.61 -10.48
CA GLU A 275 -21.79 -24.42 -9.25
C GLU A 275 -20.43 -24.32 -8.56
N ASN A 276 -19.48 -23.57 -9.15
CA ASN A 276 -18.06 -23.62 -8.78
C ASN A 276 -17.48 -22.28 -8.30
N LEU A 277 -17.97 -21.14 -8.80
CA LEU A 277 -17.35 -19.84 -8.57
C LEU A 277 -18.21 -18.92 -7.70
N GLY A 278 -17.53 -18.09 -6.89
CA GLY A 278 -18.20 -17.02 -6.19
C GLY A 278 -17.26 -15.89 -5.77
N VAL A 279 -17.81 -14.68 -5.67
CA VAL A 279 -17.15 -13.53 -5.06
C VAL A 279 -18.00 -13.08 -3.88
N ILE A 280 -17.42 -13.10 -2.68
CA ILE A 280 -18.05 -12.54 -1.48
C ILE A 280 -17.31 -11.28 -1.05
N SER A 281 -18.05 -10.26 -0.64
CA SER A 281 -17.51 -8.92 -0.42
C SER A 281 -18.15 -8.25 0.79
N ARG A 282 -17.30 -7.70 1.68
CA ARG A 282 -17.72 -6.79 2.75
C ARG A 282 -18.34 -5.49 2.20
N PHE A 283 -17.95 -5.12 0.98
CA PHE A 283 -18.44 -3.94 0.27
C PHE A 283 -19.65 -4.26 -0.63
N PRO A 284 -20.55 -3.29 -0.87
CA PRO A 284 -21.65 -3.46 -1.80
C PRO A 284 -21.19 -3.90 -3.20
N VAL A 285 -21.81 -4.95 -3.72
CA VAL A 285 -21.69 -5.37 -5.12
C VAL A 285 -22.58 -4.47 -5.98
N THR A 286 -21.98 -3.72 -6.89
CA THR A 286 -22.67 -2.72 -7.72
C THR A 286 -22.90 -3.19 -9.15
N ALA A 287 -22.12 -4.17 -9.62
CA ALA A 287 -22.37 -4.90 -10.86
C ALA A 287 -21.92 -6.36 -10.72
N ARG A 288 -22.62 -7.26 -11.43
CA ARG A 288 -22.20 -8.64 -11.66
C ARG A 288 -21.58 -8.71 -13.05
N LEU A 289 -20.43 -9.34 -13.16
CA LEU A 289 -19.56 -9.35 -14.35
C LEU A 289 -19.33 -10.80 -14.79
N GLY A 290 -19.21 -11.01 -16.10
CA GLY A 290 -19.07 -12.34 -16.67
C GLY A 290 -20.41 -13.08 -16.81
N ASP A 291 -20.32 -14.38 -17.08
CA ASP A 291 -21.48 -15.24 -17.29
C ASP A 291 -21.89 -15.91 -15.97
N PRO A 292 -23.14 -15.72 -15.49
CA PRO A 292 -23.62 -16.42 -14.30
C PRO A 292 -23.71 -17.93 -14.49
N ASP A 293 -23.71 -18.44 -15.72
CA ASP A 293 -23.83 -19.86 -16.07
C ASP A 293 -22.51 -20.43 -16.65
N VAL A 294 -21.36 -19.87 -16.25
CA VAL A 294 -20.00 -20.21 -16.72
C VAL A 294 -19.60 -21.71 -16.61
N GLY A 295 -20.44 -22.54 -16.01
CA GLY A 295 -20.17 -23.96 -15.81
C GLY A 295 -19.19 -24.20 -14.67
N PHE A 296 -18.40 -25.28 -14.77
CA PHE A 296 -17.42 -25.62 -13.74
C PHE A 296 -16.11 -24.84 -13.89
N TYR A 297 -15.52 -24.79 -15.09
CA TYR A 297 -14.28 -24.04 -15.35
C TYR A 297 -14.56 -22.75 -16.13
N GLY A 298 -13.90 -21.66 -15.75
CA GLY A 298 -14.01 -20.35 -16.39
C GLY A 298 -13.79 -19.23 -15.38
N ALA A 299 -14.41 -18.07 -15.62
CA ALA A 299 -14.29 -16.90 -14.75
C ALA A 299 -15.59 -16.10 -14.63
N ALA A 300 -15.79 -15.50 -13.46
CA ALA A 300 -16.87 -14.57 -13.16
C ALA A 300 -16.37 -13.47 -12.22
N GLY A 301 -17.06 -12.34 -12.15
CA GLY A 301 -16.59 -11.20 -11.37
C GLY A 301 -17.69 -10.32 -10.80
N ALA A 302 -17.30 -9.46 -9.86
CA ALA A 302 -18.18 -8.48 -9.26
C ALA A 302 -17.47 -7.13 -9.19
N ARG A 303 -18.18 -6.06 -9.55
CA ARG A 303 -17.75 -4.70 -9.22
C ARG A 303 -18.17 -4.40 -7.78
N VAL A 304 -17.21 -3.99 -6.95
CA VAL A 304 -17.44 -3.67 -5.54
C VAL A 304 -17.15 -2.21 -5.26
N ARG A 305 -17.98 -1.57 -4.42
CA ARG A 305 -17.80 -0.16 -4.02
C ARG A 305 -17.08 -0.04 -2.69
N ILE A 306 -15.78 0.21 -2.76
CA ILE A 306 -14.87 0.33 -1.61
C ILE A 306 -15.18 1.59 -0.81
N ALA A 307 -15.44 2.70 -1.51
CA ALA A 307 -15.85 3.98 -0.95
C ALA A 307 -16.69 4.77 -1.97
N GLU A 308 -17.22 5.92 -1.58
CA GLU A 308 -17.89 6.82 -2.52
C GLU A 308 -16.94 7.24 -3.63
N GLY A 309 -17.31 6.97 -4.88
CA GLY A 309 -16.45 7.24 -6.06
C GLY A 309 -15.30 6.24 -6.28
N VAL A 310 -15.11 5.25 -5.40
CA VAL A 310 -14.02 4.26 -5.50
C VAL A 310 -14.59 2.86 -5.64
N GLU A 311 -14.44 2.29 -6.84
CA GLU A 311 -14.88 0.93 -7.17
C GLU A 311 -13.70 0.07 -7.68
N ALA A 312 -13.79 -1.25 -7.53
CA ALA A 312 -12.86 -2.21 -8.10
C ALA A 312 -13.60 -3.43 -8.67
N ASP A 313 -13.09 -3.97 -9.77
CA ASP A 313 -13.58 -5.22 -10.36
C ASP A 313 -12.79 -6.39 -9.78
N ILE A 314 -13.49 -7.33 -9.15
CA ILE A 314 -12.89 -8.53 -8.56
C ILE A 314 -13.39 -9.73 -9.34
N TRP A 315 -12.48 -10.40 -10.03
CA TRP A 315 -12.74 -11.60 -10.82
C TRP A 315 -12.16 -12.83 -10.14
N THR A 316 -12.91 -13.93 -10.14
CA THR A 316 -12.46 -15.26 -9.71
C THR A 316 -12.44 -16.19 -10.93
N ALA A 317 -11.39 -16.98 -11.07
CA ALA A 317 -11.25 -17.99 -12.11
C ALA A 317 -10.92 -19.36 -11.52
N HIS A 318 -11.41 -20.42 -12.15
CA HIS A 318 -10.96 -21.79 -11.91
C HIS A 318 -10.70 -22.42 -13.28
N LEU A 319 -9.43 -22.72 -13.57
CA LEU A 319 -9.00 -23.30 -14.84
C LEU A 319 -8.89 -24.82 -14.74
N HIS A 320 -8.92 -25.49 -15.89
CA HIS A 320 -8.93 -26.94 -15.99
C HIS A 320 -7.69 -27.60 -15.32
N TYR A 321 -7.92 -28.65 -14.52
CA TYR A 321 -6.86 -29.28 -13.71
C TYR A 321 -5.92 -30.22 -14.48
N THR A 322 -6.41 -30.93 -15.50
CA THR A 322 -5.65 -31.99 -16.20
C THR A 322 -5.40 -31.68 -17.68
N PRO A 323 -4.29 -32.16 -18.27
CA PRO A 323 -3.10 -32.72 -17.61
C PRO A 323 -2.41 -31.70 -16.71
N TYR A 324 -1.67 -32.13 -15.70
CA TYR A 324 -0.93 -31.25 -14.79
C TYR A 324 0.56 -31.26 -15.12
N GLY A 325 1.06 -30.14 -15.66
CA GLY A 325 2.41 -30.03 -16.19
C GLY A 325 3.53 -30.44 -15.22
N PRO A 326 3.48 -30.07 -13.93
CA PRO A 326 4.48 -30.53 -12.96
C PRO A 326 4.56 -32.05 -12.81
N TYR A 327 3.44 -32.78 -12.88
CA TYR A 327 3.46 -34.24 -12.91
C TYR A 327 4.14 -34.73 -14.19
N GLU A 328 3.71 -34.27 -15.36
CA GLU A 328 4.28 -34.72 -16.64
C GLU A 328 5.78 -34.41 -16.75
N ALA A 329 6.23 -33.30 -16.17
CA ALA A 329 7.64 -32.93 -16.10
C ALA A 329 8.43 -33.82 -15.13
N ALA A 330 7.94 -34.01 -13.91
CA ALA A 330 8.66 -34.71 -12.85
C ALA A 330 8.60 -36.24 -12.98
N PHE A 331 7.50 -36.76 -13.51
CA PHE A 331 7.17 -38.18 -13.51
C PHE A 331 7.36 -38.84 -14.88
N ASP A 332 6.97 -38.14 -15.94
CA ASP A 332 6.99 -38.66 -17.31
C ASP A 332 8.16 -38.10 -18.13
N ALA A 333 8.91 -37.15 -17.56
CA ALA A 333 10.01 -36.43 -18.20
C ALA A 333 9.59 -35.78 -19.54
N LEU A 334 8.36 -35.28 -19.61
CA LEU A 334 7.83 -34.64 -20.82
C LEU A 334 8.65 -33.37 -21.14
N PRO A 335 9.15 -33.22 -22.38
CA PRO A 335 9.89 -32.01 -22.76
C PRO A 335 9.02 -30.76 -22.73
N ALA A 336 9.65 -29.60 -22.56
CA ALA A 336 8.99 -28.29 -22.50
C ALA A 336 7.98 -28.03 -23.62
N ALA A 337 8.24 -28.49 -24.86
CA ALA A 337 7.31 -28.34 -25.97
C ALA A 337 6.00 -29.13 -25.77
N GLY A 338 6.07 -30.32 -25.16
CA GLY A 338 4.90 -31.11 -24.80
C GLY A 338 4.12 -30.46 -23.66
N LEU A 339 4.81 -30.00 -22.61
CA LEU A 339 4.19 -29.27 -21.49
C LEU A 339 3.41 -28.05 -22.00
N VAL A 340 4.02 -27.25 -22.88
CA VAL A 340 3.34 -26.07 -23.47
C VAL A 340 2.13 -26.46 -24.32
N ALA A 341 2.21 -27.54 -25.09
CA ALA A 341 1.08 -28.00 -25.90
C ALA A 341 -0.10 -28.44 -25.01
N HIS A 342 0.19 -29.07 -23.88
CA HIS A 342 -0.81 -29.56 -22.94
C HIS A 342 -1.49 -28.45 -22.11
N GLU A 343 -0.98 -27.22 -22.13
CA GLU A 343 -1.61 -26.04 -21.53
C GLU A 343 -2.73 -25.42 -22.41
N GLU A 344 -2.99 -25.93 -23.61
CA GLU A 344 -3.91 -25.31 -24.59
C GLU A 344 -5.31 -25.03 -24.00
N VAL A 345 -5.86 -25.98 -23.23
CA VAL A 345 -7.19 -25.84 -22.61
C VAL A 345 -7.20 -24.72 -21.57
N ARG A 346 -6.25 -24.74 -20.62
CA ARG A 346 -6.13 -23.69 -19.59
C ARG A 346 -5.88 -22.32 -20.21
N LEU A 347 -5.03 -22.26 -21.24
CA LEU A 347 -4.71 -21.03 -21.95
C LEU A 347 -5.93 -20.44 -22.67
N ALA A 348 -6.75 -21.28 -23.30
CA ALA A 348 -7.99 -20.85 -23.93
C ALA A 348 -8.98 -20.28 -22.89
N GLN A 349 -9.13 -20.96 -21.74
CA GLN A 349 -9.98 -20.50 -20.64
C GLN A 349 -9.52 -19.17 -20.04
N LEU A 350 -8.21 -19.01 -19.81
CA LEU A 350 -7.68 -17.74 -19.32
C LEU A 350 -7.86 -16.61 -20.34
N ARG A 351 -7.69 -16.87 -21.64
CA ARG A 351 -7.92 -15.88 -22.68
C ARG A 351 -9.37 -15.41 -22.73
N ASP A 352 -10.33 -16.34 -22.62
CA ASP A 352 -11.76 -16.00 -22.49
C ASP A 352 -12.01 -15.14 -21.24
N ALA A 353 -11.41 -15.48 -20.10
CA ALA A 353 -11.52 -14.66 -18.89
C ALA A 353 -10.95 -13.24 -19.10
N LEU A 354 -9.77 -13.12 -19.73
CA LEU A 354 -9.12 -11.83 -20.00
C LEU A 354 -9.91 -10.97 -21.00
N GLU A 355 -10.56 -11.58 -21.99
CA GLU A 355 -11.45 -10.90 -22.93
C GLU A 355 -12.67 -10.32 -22.20
N ARG A 356 -13.34 -11.13 -21.36
CA ARG A 356 -14.49 -10.67 -20.55
C ARG A 356 -14.12 -9.56 -19.57
N ILE A 357 -12.93 -9.62 -18.99
CA ILE A 357 -12.38 -8.54 -18.15
C ILE A 357 -12.14 -7.27 -18.99
N GLY A 358 -11.71 -7.40 -20.24
CA GLY A 358 -11.58 -6.26 -21.17
C GLY A 358 -12.93 -5.60 -21.48
N ASP A 359 -13.99 -6.41 -21.58
CA ASP A 359 -15.34 -5.95 -21.92
C ASP A 359 -16.11 -5.34 -20.73
N SER A 360 -15.64 -5.51 -19.48
CA SER A 360 -16.37 -5.06 -18.28
C SER A 360 -16.37 -3.54 -18.03
N GLY A 361 -15.76 -2.75 -18.92
CA GLY A 361 -15.79 -1.29 -18.90
C GLY A 361 -14.44 -0.64 -18.54
N PRO A 362 -14.42 0.68 -18.25
CA PRO A 362 -13.19 1.46 -18.23
C PRO A 362 -12.19 1.04 -17.13
N ALA A 363 -10.92 1.39 -17.37
CA ALA A 363 -9.69 1.01 -16.65
C ALA A 363 -9.57 1.53 -15.19
N GLY A 364 -10.50 1.11 -14.34
CA GLY A 364 -10.38 1.16 -12.89
C GLY A 364 -9.53 -0.01 -12.35
N PRO A 365 -9.41 -0.12 -11.02
CA PRO A 365 -8.79 -1.26 -10.36
C PRO A 365 -9.42 -2.60 -10.72
N VAL A 366 -8.58 -3.54 -11.17
CA VAL A 366 -9.00 -4.92 -11.46
C VAL A 366 -8.10 -5.90 -10.73
N VAL A 367 -8.71 -6.83 -10.01
CA VAL A 367 -8.04 -7.97 -9.40
C VAL A 367 -8.59 -9.26 -10.00
N LEU A 368 -7.73 -10.07 -10.59
CA LEU A 368 -8.05 -11.43 -11.05
C LEU A 368 -7.44 -12.42 -10.08
N VAL A 369 -8.29 -13.15 -9.39
CA VAL A 369 -7.89 -14.21 -8.48
C VAL A 369 -8.29 -15.57 -9.02
N GLY A 370 -7.64 -16.64 -8.56
CA GLY A 370 -8.12 -17.98 -8.88
C GLY A 370 -7.11 -19.08 -8.75
N ASP A 371 -7.64 -20.30 -8.84
CA ASP A 371 -6.86 -21.52 -9.06
C ASP A 371 -6.68 -21.72 -10.56
N PHE A 372 -5.45 -21.52 -11.03
CA PHE A 372 -5.12 -21.66 -12.46
C PHE A 372 -4.69 -23.08 -12.81
N ASN A 373 -4.53 -23.98 -11.83
CA ASN A 373 -4.06 -25.34 -12.04
C ASN A 373 -2.75 -25.43 -12.85
N CYS A 374 -1.92 -24.39 -12.83
CA CYS A 374 -0.63 -24.37 -13.50
C CYS A 374 0.36 -23.50 -12.72
N PRO A 375 1.66 -23.85 -12.74
CA PRO A 375 2.69 -23.02 -12.12
C PRO A 375 2.95 -21.73 -12.92
N SER A 376 3.63 -20.78 -12.27
CA SER A 376 3.96 -19.50 -12.89
C SER A 376 5.21 -19.62 -13.76
N HIS A 377 5.22 -18.88 -14.87
CA HIS A 377 6.44 -18.63 -15.63
C HIS A 377 7.52 -17.86 -14.84
N LEU A 378 7.16 -17.26 -13.70
CA LEU A 378 8.08 -16.61 -12.77
C LEU A 378 8.61 -17.56 -11.70
N ASP A 379 7.95 -18.70 -11.47
CA ASP A 379 8.32 -19.67 -10.44
C ASP A 379 9.21 -20.78 -10.99
N ARG A 380 8.98 -21.15 -12.26
CA ARG A 380 9.64 -22.30 -12.89
C ARG A 380 10.26 -21.92 -14.23
N THR A 381 11.44 -22.50 -14.50
CA THR A 381 12.21 -22.26 -15.73
C THR A 381 12.30 -23.48 -16.66
N ASP A 382 11.68 -24.59 -16.28
CA ASP A 382 11.63 -25.85 -17.03
C ASP A 382 10.76 -25.77 -18.30
N ALA A 383 9.77 -24.87 -18.30
CA ALA A 383 8.96 -24.54 -19.47
C ALA A 383 8.58 -23.05 -19.52
N PRO A 384 8.09 -22.55 -20.66
CA PRO A 384 7.59 -21.18 -20.78
C PRO A 384 6.31 -20.84 -20.01
N TRP A 385 5.51 -21.83 -19.57
CA TRP A 385 4.25 -21.66 -18.83
C TRP A 385 3.31 -20.57 -19.40
N PRO A 386 2.66 -20.83 -20.56
CA PRO A 386 1.99 -19.82 -21.37
C PRO A 386 0.75 -19.18 -20.74
N VAL A 387 0.09 -19.86 -19.79
CA VAL A 387 -1.12 -19.37 -19.12
C VAL A 387 -0.79 -18.09 -18.34
N THR A 388 0.09 -18.15 -17.35
CA THR A 388 0.45 -16.96 -16.56
C THR A 388 1.16 -15.88 -17.38
N LYS A 389 1.89 -16.25 -18.45
CA LYS A 389 2.42 -15.27 -19.43
C LYS A 389 1.33 -14.52 -20.19
N ALA A 390 0.20 -15.17 -20.49
CA ALA A 390 -0.90 -14.50 -21.16
C ALA A 390 -1.56 -13.45 -20.25
N ALA A 391 -1.63 -13.70 -18.94
CA ALA A 391 -2.09 -12.70 -17.98
C ALA A 391 -1.12 -11.51 -17.91
N GLU A 392 0.20 -11.76 -17.83
CA GLU A 392 1.23 -10.71 -17.88
C GLU A 392 1.12 -9.87 -19.16
N ALA A 393 0.98 -10.53 -20.33
CA ALA A 393 0.79 -9.86 -21.61
C ALA A 393 -0.50 -9.02 -21.68
N ALA A 394 -1.52 -9.34 -20.89
CA ALA A 394 -2.75 -8.55 -20.73
C ALA A 394 -2.62 -7.41 -19.69
N GLY A 395 -1.41 -7.17 -19.19
CA GLY A 395 -1.07 -6.08 -18.29
C GLY A 395 -1.35 -6.37 -16.81
N PHE A 396 -1.56 -7.62 -16.43
CA PHE A 396 -1.67 -8.03 -15.04
C PHE A 396 -0.29 -8.29 -14.44
N ALA A 397 -0.07 -7.81 -13.22
CA ALA A 397 1.10 -8.14 -12.43
C ALA A 397 0.75 -9.17 -11.35
N ASP A 398 1.71 -10.04 -11.03
CA ASP A 398 1.61 -11.06 -10.00
C ASP A 398 1.94 -10.47 -8.63
N SER A 399 0.92 -10.27 -7.79
CA SER A 399 1.12 -9.59 -6.50
C SER A 399 2.02 -10.35 -5.53
N TYR A 400 2.06 -11.69 -5.62
CA TYR A 400 2.94 -12.47 -4.76
C TYR A 400 4.39 -12.27 -5.17
N ARG A 401 4.70 -12.21 -6.48
CA ARG A 401 6.06 -11.98 -6.97
C ARG A 401 6.52 -10.52 -6.88
N GLU A 402 5.60 -9.56 -6.88
CA GLU A 402 5.93 -8.18 -6.50
C GLU A 402 6.40 -8.09 -5.04
N ALA A 403 5.70 -8.76 -4.12
CA ALA A 403 6.07 -8.79 -2.70
C ALA A 403 7.30 -9.68 -2.43
N HIS A 404 7.45 -10.78 -3.17
CA HIS A 404 8.47 -11.80 -3.00
C HIS A 404 9.17 -12.13 -4.33
N PRO A 405 10.12 -11.30 -4.79
CA PRO A 405 10.74 -11.45 -6.11
C PRO A 405 11.60 -12.71 -6.29
N ASP A 406 12.02 -13.37 -5.20
CA ASP A 406 12.87 -14.56 -5.23
C ASP A 406 12.02 -15.84 -5.09
N PRO A 407 11.80 -16.62 -6.16
CA PRO A 407 10.98 -17.83 -6.13
C PRO A 407 11.62 -19.00 -5.39
N VAL A 408 12.94 -18.98 -5.16
CA VAL A 408 13.62 -20.04 -4.40
C VAL A 408 13.51 -19.78 -2.91
N ARG A 409 13.72 -18.52 -2.49
CA ARG A 409 13.63 -18.12 -1.08
C ARG A 409 12.19 -18.16 -0.58
N ASP A 410 11.26 -17.65 -1.39
CA ASP A 410 9.86 -17.48 -1.04
C ASP A 410 8.99 -18.18 -2.10
N PRO A 411 8.92 -19.53 -2.10
CA PRO A 411 8.25 -20.27 -3.17
C PRO A 411 6.74 -20.05 -3.21
N GLY A 412 6.12 -19.81 -2.05
CA GLY A 412 4.69 -19.47 -1.98
C GLY A 412 3.76 -20.59 -2.39
N HIS A 413 4.13 -21.85 -2.10
CA HIS A 413 3.33 -23.02 -2.45
C HIS A 413 1.88 -22.88 -1.99
N THR A 414 0.95 -23.16 -2.90
CA THR A 414 -0.49 -23.19 -2.62
C THR A 414 -1.06 -24.59 -2.82
N TRP A 415 -0.44 -25.38 -3.69
CA TRP A 415 -0.68 -26.80 -3.86
C TRP A 415 0.56 -27.59 -3.35
N SER A 416 0.47 -28.43 -2.32
CA SER A 416 -0.69 -28.65 -1.44
C SER A 416 -0.27 -28.74 0.03
N PRO A 417 -0.99 -28.09 0.97
CA PRO A 417 -0.75 -28.25 2.39
C PRO A 417 -1.08 -29.63 2.97
N VAL A 418 -1.81 -30.49 2.25
CA VAL A 418 -2.22 -31.82 2.76
C VAL A 418 -1.66 -32.99 1.94
N HIS A 419 -1.21 -32.78 0.71
CA HIS A 419 -0.59 -33.83 -0.09
C HIS A 419 0.94 -33.77 0.02
N ALA A 420 1.52 -34.75 0.73
CA ALA A 420 2.96 -34.94 0.79
C ALA A 420 3.45 -35.92 -0.30
N GLU A 421 2.59 -36.85 -0.70
CA GLU A 421 2.84 -37.85 -1.73
C GLU A 421 1.73 -37.78 -2.78
N HIS A 422 2.10 -38.13 -4.02
CA HIS A 422 1.20 -38.17 -5.15
C HIS A 422 0.16 -39.28 -5.00
N GLU A 423 -1.10 -38.97 -5.29
CA GLU A 423 -2.27 -39.83 -5.04
C GLU A 423 -2.47 -40.96 -6.06
N ASP A 424 -1.40 -41.59 -6.53
CA ASP A 424 -1.43 -42.75 -7.43
C ASP A 424 -0.95 -44.05 -6.75
N GLY A 425 -0.60 -43.97 -5.46
CA GLY A 425 -0.04 -45.09 -4.70
C GLY A 425 1.41 -45.42 -5.04
N SER A 426 2.10 -44.58 -5.83
CA SER A 426 3.52 -44.77 -6.19
C SER A 426 4.48 -44.41 -5.07
N GLY A 427 4.03 -43.64 -4.07
CA GLY A 427 4.88 -43.06 -3.02
C GLY A 427 5.83 -41.96 -3.53
N ARG A 428 5.61 -41.44 -4.74
CA ARG A 428 6.36 -40.31 -5.27
C ARG A 428 5.99 -39.04 -4.50
N PRO A 429 6.96 -38.16 -4.16
CA PRO A 429 6.65 -36.89 -3.53
C PRO A 429 5.73 -36.04 -4.41
N GLU A 430 4.78 -35.36 -3.78
CA GLU A 430 3.89 -34.41 -4.44
C GLU A 430 4.67 -33.13 -4.82
N PRO A 431 4.72 -32.73 -6.11
CA PRO A 431 5.22 -31.43 -6.51
C PRO A 431 4.53 -30.30 -5.75
N GLN A 432 5.33 -29.52 -5.03
CA GLN A 432 4.84 -28.35 -4.32
C GLN A 432 4.94 -27.14 -5.25
N ASP A 433 3.81 -26.61 -5.67
CA ASP A 433 3.72 -25.55 -6.66
C ASP A 433 2.78 -24.43 -6.18
N ARG A 434 3.01 -23.23 -6.69
CA ARG A 434 2.07 -22.12 -6.54
C ARG A 434 1.18 -22.10 -7.77
N ILE A 435 -0.10 -22.39 -7.59
CA ILE A 435 -1.09 -22.44 -8.66
C ILE A 435 -2.31 -21.55 -8.40
N ASP A 436 -2.39 -20.95 -7.21
CA ASP A 436 -3.41 -19.99 -6.83
C ASP A 436 -2.83 -18.57 -6.87
N TYR A 437 -3.52 -17.68 -7.57
CA TYR A 437 -2.99 -16.35 -7.88
C TYR A 437 -3.88 -15.23 -7.38
N VAL A 438 -3.24 -14.11 -7.05
CA VAL A 438 -3.86 -12.79 -6.95
C VAL A 438 -3.11 -11.88 -7.92
N LEU A 439 -3.69 -11.69 -9.10
CA LEU A 439 -3.15 -10.84 -10.16
C LEU A 439 -3.87 -9.50 -10.13
N HIS A 440 -3.16 -8.41 -10.42
CA HIS A 440 -3.75 -7.08 -10.37
C HIS A 440 -3.32 -6.18 -11.52
N ARG A 441 -4.16 -5.20 -11.84
CA ARG A 441 -3.81 -4.07 -12.70
C ARG A 441 -4.65 -2.84 -12.36
N GLY A 442 -4.17 -1.68 -12.76
CA GLY A 442 -4.90 -0.42 -12.67
C GLY A 442 -5.00 0.15 -11.26
N GLY A 443 -4.23 1.18 -10.94
CA GLY A 443 -4.42 1.95 -9.70
C GLY A 443 -4.36 1.14 -8.40
N LEU A 444 -3.65 0.02 -8.39
CA LEU A 444 -3.43 -0.82 -7.22
C LEU A 444 -1.92 -0.92 -6.98
N ARG A 445 -1.53 -0.77 -5.72
CA ARG A 445 -0.15 -0.99 -5.27
C ARG A 445 -0.13 -2.03 -4.17
N VAL A 446 0.68 -3.06 -4.33
CA VAL A 446 0.84 -4.13 -3.34
C VAL A 446 1.57 -3.60 -2.11
N LEU A 447 0.99 -3.85 -0.92
CA LEU A 447 1.64 -3.63 0.37
C LEU A 447 2.21 -4.92 0.94
N ASP A 448 1.49 -6.01 0.75
CA ASP A 448 1.79 -7.32 1.31
C ASP A 448 1.03 -8.38 0.49
N SER A 449 1.66 -9.53 0.26
CA SER A 449 1.02 -10.70 -0.33
C SER A 449 1.58 -11.95 0.34
N ARG A 450 0.73 -12.89 0.74
CA ARG A 450 1.16 -14.10 1.45
C ARG A 450 0.23 -15.26 1.20
N THR A 451 0.77 -16.47 1.29
CA THR A 451 -0.04 -17.67 1.44
C THR A 451 -0.55 -17.80 2.87
N TYR A 452 -1.70 -18.45 3.05
CA TYR A 452 -2.32 -18.65 4.35
C TYR A 452 -2.89 -20.06 4.48
N VAL A 453 -2.44 -20.74 5.53
CA VAL A 453 -2.94 -22.04 6.00
C VAL A 453 -3.08 -21.94 7.51
N ARG A 454 -4.21 -22.40 8.05
CA ARG A 454 -4.45 -22.34 9.49
C ARG A 454 -3.90 -23.58 10.20
N GLY A 455 -2.89 -23.37 11.04
CA GLY A 455 -2.21 -24.45 11.78
C GLY A 455 -1.32 -25.29 10.88
N THR A 456 -1.06 -26.53 11.29
CA THR A 456 -0.28 -27.50 10.52
C THR A 456 -1.23 -28.63 10.12
N PRO A 457 -1.74 -28.65 8.88
CA PRO A 457 -2.65 -29.69 8.43
C PRO A 457 -2.00 -31.07 8.52
N ARG A 458 -2.77 -32.08 8.95
CA ARG A 458 -2.39 -33.47 8.77
C ARG A 458 -2.51 -33.84 7.29
N PRO A 459 -1.66 -34.74 6.77
CA PRO A 459 -1.69 -35.12 5.38
C PRO A 459 -2.94 -35.95 5.05
N TRP A 460 -3.30 -35.99 3.77
CA TRP A 460 -4.29 -36.90 3.24
C TRP A 460 -3.88 -38.37 3.47
N PRO A 461 -4.82 -39.28 3.85
CA PRO A 461 -6.27 -39.07 3.98
C PRO A 461 -6.77 -38.59 5.37
N ASP A 462 -5.88 -38.37 6.34
CA ASP A 462 -6.24 -38.07 7.74
C ASP A 462 -6.64 -36.60 7.99
N VAL A 463 -7.38 -36.00 7.06
CA VAL A 463 -7.68 -34.56 7.04
C VAL A 463 -8.92 -34.16 7.85
N GLU A 464 -9.75 -35.11 8.25
CA GLU A 464 -11.12 -34.83 8.74
C GLU A 464 -11.17 -33.83 9.93
N ASP A 465 -10.17 -33.87 10.81
CA ASP A 465 -10.06 -32.98 11.98
C ASP A 465 -9.16 -31.75 11.77
N ASN A 466 -8.63 -31.53 10.56
CA ASN A 466 -7.74 -30.41 10.28
C ASN A 466 -8.39 -29.06 10.62
N ALA A 467 -7.60 -28.14 11.15
CA ALA A 467 -8.04 -26.77 11.40
C ALA A 467 -8.25 -25.97 10.10
N TRP A 468 -7.54 -26.36 9.04
CA TRP A 468 -7.64 -25.84 7.69
C TRP A 468 -8.56 -26.74 6.84
N PRO A 469 -9.65 -26.21 6.25
CA PRO A 469 -10.67 -27.00 5.57
C PRO A 469 -10.49 -27.06 4.05
N SER A 470 -9.25 -27.09 3.54
CA SER A 470 -8.94 -27.16 2.10
C SER A 470 -7.59 -27.83 1.88
N ASP A 471 -7.40 -28.43 0.70
CA ASP A 471 -6.13 -28.93 0.18
C ASP A 471 -5.34 -27.86 -0.60
N HIS A 472 -5.85 -26.63 -0.70
CA HIS A 472 -5.14 -25.46 -1.18
C HIS A 472 -4.82 -24.49 -0.03
N ALA A 473 -3.66 -23.84 -0.06
CA ALA A 473 -3.44 -22.63 0.71
C ALA A 473 -4.18 -21.46 0.05
N ALA A 474 -4.77 -20.58 0.87
CA ALA A 474 -5.30 -19.32 0.34
C ALA A 474 -4.16 -18.37 0.02
N VAL A 475 -4.35 -17.45 -0.95
CA VAL A 475 -3.43 -16.31 -1.15
C VAL A 475 -4.16 -15.03 -0.78
N ILE A 476 -3.52 -14.19 0.03
CA ILE A 476 -4.08 -12.93 0.51
C ILE A 476 -3.15 -11.80 0.11
N THR A 477 -3.66 -10.81 -0.61
CA THR A 477 -2.93 -9.59 -0.95
C THR A 477 -3.62 -8.36 -0.37
N THR A 478 -2.84 -7.49 0.26
CA THR A 478 -3.25 -6.16 0.70
C THR A 478 -2.80 -5.12 -0.33
N PHE A 479 -3.74 -4.36 -0.85
CA PHE A 479 -3.50 -3.26 -1.78
C PHE A 479 -3.77 -1.90 -1.16
N VAL A 480 -3.04 -0.88 -1.61
CA VAL A 480 -3.50 0.51 -1.64
C VAL A 480 -4.24 0.74 -2.95
N VAL A 481 -5.42 1.33 -2.87
CA VAL A 481 -6.19 1.81 -4.02
C VAL A 481 -5.80 3.25 -4.28
N THR A 482 -5.11 3.49 -5.40
CA THR A 482 -4.72 4.85 -5.81
C THR A 482 -5.82 5.44 -6.67
N GLU A 483 -6.39 6.55 -6.23
CA GLU A 483 -7.30 7.36 -7.04
C GLU A 483 -6.49 8.00 -8.18
N LYS A 484 -6.98 7.90 -9.42
CA LYS A 484 -6.35 8.53 -10.59
C LYS A 484 -6.65 10.02 -10.66
#